data_AF-A0A346SGD1-F1
#
_entry.id   AF-A0A346SGD1-F1
#
_cell.length_a   1.000
_cell.length_b   1.000
_cell.length_c   1.000
_cell.angle_alpha   90.00
_cell.angle_beta   90.00
_cell.angle_gamma   90.00
#
_symmetry.space_group_name_H-M   'P 1'
#
loop_
_entity.id
_entity.type
_entity.pdbx_description
1 polymer ?
#
loop_
_entity_poly.entity_id
_entity_poly.type
_entity_poly.pdbx_seq_one_letter_code
_entity_poly.pdbx_strand_id
1 'polypeptide(L)'
;MTGKLLSIVLLLSALVAGAGMYYLQIYGFYYEVEAQPGQDVVLMTEEGDTPVPIPYSEFQAIDADSSPIRYRGCFETDLKPDQMAGFIPVENPEPLTAPGWFDCYDAVSLGDALKSGQAQAFLGVKNIHFGVDRIVAVAKDGKGYVWHALNNCGEKAYDGTVVGEECPKQPDN
;
A
#
# COMPACT_ATOMS: atom_id res chain seq x y z
N MET A 1 -23.91 41.03 21.93
CA MET A 1 -24.37 39.64 21.76
C MET A 1 -23.95 39.03 20.42
N THR A 2 -23.94 39.80 19.33
CA THR A 2 -23.53 39.36 17.98
C THR A 2 -22.14 38.72 17.92
N GLY A 3 -21.13 39.30 18.59
CA GLY A 3 -19.77 38.74 18.59
C GLY A 3 -19.69 37.31 19.17
N LYS A 4 -20.40 37.03 20.27
CA LYS A 4 -20.45 35.69 20.86
C LYS A 4 -21.11 34.67 19.93
N LEU A 5 -22.20 35.08 19.26
CA LEU A 5 -22.89 34.22 18.29
C LEU A 5 -21.97 33.87 17.11
N LEU A 6 -21.27 34.87 16.55
CA LEU A 6 -20.32 34.65 15.45
C LEU A 6 -19.16 33.75 15.87
N SER A 7 -18.62 33.91 17.08
CA SER A 7 -17.58 33.03 17.61
C SER A 7 -18.08 31.59 17.78
N ILE A 8 -19.30 31.38 18.27
CA ILE A 8 -19.88 30.03 18.41
C ILE A 8 -20.07 29.38 17.05
N VAL A 9 -20.63 30.10 16.07
CA VAL A 9 -20.80 29.58 14.70
C VAL A 9 -19.45 29.18 14.11
N LEU A 10 -18.43 30.04 14.24
CA LEU A 10 -17.09 29.75 13.72
C LEU A 10 -16.49 28.48 14.35
N LEU A 11 -16.58 28.33 15.68
CA LEU A 11 -16.06 27.16 16.38
C LEU A 11 -16.82 25.88 15.98
N LEU A 12 -18.14 25.94 15.83
CA LEU A 12 -18.95 24.81 15.38
C LEU A 12 -18.60 24.42 13.95
N SER A 13 -18.47 25.39 13.04
CA SER A 13 -18.07 25.12 11.66
C SER A 13 -16.68 24.48 11.58
N ALA A 14 -15.71 24.98 12.35
CA ALA A 14 -14.37 24.40 12.42
C ALA A 14 -14.40 22.96 12.94
N LEU A 15 -15.19 22.69 13.99
CA LEU A 15 -15.35 21.35 14.55
C LEU A 15 -15.98 20.38 13.54
N VAL A 16 -17.06 20.80 12.87
CA VAL A 16 -17.74 19.97 11.86
C VAL A 16 -16.83 19.70 10.66
N ALA A 17 -16.12 20.71 10.17
CA ALA A 17 -15.19 20.55 9.07
C ALA A 17 -14.02 19.64 9.43
N GLY A 18 -13.44 19.79 10.63
CA GLY A 18 -12.35 18.94 11.12
C GLY A 18 -12.79 17.49 11.31
N ALA A 19 -13.94 17.27 11.96
CA ALA A 19 -14.50 15.93 12.13
C ALA A 19 -14.86 15.27 10.79
N GLY A 20 -15.44 16.05 9.86
CA GLY A 20 -15.73 15.58 8.50
C GLY A 20 -14.47 15.20 7.74
N MET A 21 -13.41 16.01 7.80
CA MET A 21 -12.13 15.72 7.17
C MET A 21 -11.50 14.44 7.74
N TYR A 22 -11.48 14.28 9.06
CA TYR A 22 -10.99 13.08 9.72
C TYR A 22 -11.77 11.84 9.27
N TYR A 23 -13.11 11.91 9.31
CA TYR A 23 -13.97 10.80 8.90
C TYR A 23 -13.71 10.41 7.44
N LEU A 24 -13.68 11.37 6.52
CA LEU A 24 -13.46 11.09 5.10
C LEU A 24 -12.09 10.46 4.86
N GLN A 25 -11.03 10.98 5.51
CA GLN A 25 -9.68 10.47 5.29
C GLN A 25 -9.47 9.05 5.84
N ILE A 26 -10.05 8.74 7.01
CA ILE A 26 -9.82 7.48 7.73
C ILE A 26 -10.86 6.41 7.41
N TYR A 27 -12.11 6.79 7.15
CA TYR A 27 -13.23 5.85 6.96
C TYR A 27 -13.93 6.04 5.61
N GLY A 28 -14.34 7.27 5.29
CA GLY A 28 -15.31 7.52 4.21
C GLY A 28 -14.84 7.14 2.80
N PHE A 29 -13.53 7.12 2.54
CA PHE A 29 -12.99 6.75 1.24
C PHE A 29 -12.42 5.33 1.15
N TYR A 30 -12.28 4.63 2.28
CA TYR A 30 -11.77 3.27 2.26
C TYR A 30 -12.90 2.27 2.05
N TYR A 31 -12.63 1.24 1.26
CA TYR A 31 -13.49 0.08 1.07
C TYR A 31 -12.68 -1.20 1.22
N GLU A 32 -13.34 -2.29 1.58
CA GLU A 32 -12.77 -3.63 1.56
C GLU A 32 -12.69 -4.13 0.12
N VAL A 33 -11.58 -4.76 -0.22
CA VAL A 33 -11.33 -5.35 -1.54
C VAL A 33 -11.88 -6.76 -1.56
N GLU A 34 -12.72 -7.05 -2.55
CA GLU A 34 -13.24 -8.41 -2.77
C GLU A 34 -12.09 -9.33 -3.22
N ALA A 35 -11.86 -10.39 -2.44
CA ALA A 35 -10.83 -11.37 -2.73
C ALA A 35 -11.11 -12.11 -4.05
N GLN A 36 -10.09 -12.25 -4.87
CA GLN A 36 -10.08 -13.02 -6.11
C GLN A 36 -9.09 -14.18 -5.98
N PRO A 37 -9.53 -15.34 -5.47
CA PRO A 37 -8.66 -16.47 -5.20
C PRO A 37 -7.74 -16.83 -6.38
N GLY A 38 -6.44 -16.88 -6.11
CA GLY A 38 -5.40 -17.15 -7.10
C GLY A 38 -4.93 -15.94 -7.90
N GLN A 39 -5.39 -14.73 -7.58
CA GLN A 39 -5.00 -13.48 -8.26
C GLN A 39 -4.64 -12.33 -7.31
N ASP A 40 -4.99 -12.42 -6.02
CA ASP A 40 -4.77 -11.31 -5.08
C ASP A 40 -3.28 -11.10 -4.76
N VAL A 41 -2.53 -12.20 -4.64
CA VAL A 41 -1.11 -12.21 -4.29
C VAL A 41 -0.30 -12.81 -5.43
N VAL A 42 0.36 -11.94 -6.18
CA VAL A 42 1.19 -12.27 -7.33
C VAL A 42 2.57 -11.64 -7.18
N LEU A 43 3.59 -12.27 -7.77
CA LEU A 43 4.99 -11.85 -7.71
C LEU A 43 5.62 -11.83 -9.10
N MET A 44 6.41 -10.80 -9.39
CA MET A 44 7.26 -10.74 -10.58
C MET A 44 8.46 -11.67 -10.41
N THR A 45 8.74 -12.46 -11.44
CA THR A 45 9.95 -13.30 -11.52
C THR A 45 11.07 -12.54 -12.23
N GLU A 46 12.33 -12.92 -11.98
CA GLU A 46 13.48 -12.27 -12.64
C GLU A 46 13.49 -12.49 -14.17
N GLU A 47 12.93 -13.61 -14.63
CA GLU A 47 12.94 -14.02 -16.05
C GLU A 47 11.64 -13.70 -16.80
N GLY A 48 10.59 -13.26 -16.10
CA GLY A 48 9.24 -13.13 -16.64
C GLY A 48 8.73 -11.70 -16.72
N ASP A 49 7.96 -11.40 -17.76
CA ASP A 49 7.31 -10.10 -17.94
C ASP A 49 5.94 -10.02 -17.24
N THR A 50 5.41 -11.14 -16.74
CA THR A 50 4.08 -11.23 -16.12
C THR A 50 4.17 -11.73 -14.68
N PRO A 51 3.44 -11.13 -13.73
CA PRO A 51 3.35 -11.64 -12.37
C PRO A 51 2.81 -13.07 -12.31
N VAL A 52 3.34 -13.87 -11.40
CA VAL A 52 2.91 -15.26 -11.13
C VAL A 52 2.24 -15.33 -9.76
N PRO A 53 1.06 -15.97 -9.63
CA PRO A 53 0.39 -16.12 -8.35
C PRO A 53 1.14 -17.08 -7.41
N ILE A 54 1.09 -16.78 -6.12
CA ILE A 54 1.55 -17.68 -5.06
C ILE A 54 0.35 -18.25 -4.28
N PRO A 55 0.48 -19.41 -3.62
CA PRO A 55 -0.54 -19.89 -2.69
C PRO A 55 -0.66 -18.98 -1.46
N TYR A 56 -1.88 -18.66 -1.08
CA TYR A 56 -2.21 -17.88 0.13
C TYR A 56 -3.57 -18.26 0.71
N SER A 57 -3.79 -17.86 1.96
CA SER A 57 -5.05 -17.93 2.70
C SER A 57 -5.30 -16.66 3.51
N GLU A 58 -6.48 -16.54 4.12
CA GLU A 58 -6.85 -15.43 5.03
C GLU A 58 -6.60 -14.03 4.45
N PHE A 59 -6.79 -13.88 3.14
CA PHE A 59 -6.54 -12.61 2.45
C PHE A 59 -7.57 -11.57 2.86
N GLN A 60 -7.08 -10.41 3.28
CA GLN A 60 -7.88 -9.22 3.55
C GLN A 60 -7.16 -8.02 2.97
N ALA A 61 -7.90 -7.13 2.32
CA ALA A 61 -7.33 -5.89 1.80
C ALA A 61 -8.34 -4.75 1.82
N ILE A 62 -7.81 -3.54 1.86
CA ILE A 62 -8.55 -2.29 1.77
C ILE A 62 -7.91 -1.42 0.69
N ASP A 63 -8.72 -0.59 0.06
CA ASP A 63 -8.26 0.38 -0.93
C ASP A 63 -9.12 1.65 -0.90
N ALA A 64 -8.70 2.66 -1.64
CA ALA A 64 -9.40 3.93 -1.78
C ALA A 64 -9.01 4.65 -3.08
N ASP A 65 -10.00 4.95 -3.93
CA ASP A 65 -9.82 5.64 -5.22
C ASP A 65 -9.16 7.03 -5.11
N SER A 66 -9.20 7.63 -3.91
CA SER A 66 -8.58 8.94 -3.64
C SER A 66 -7.06 8.97 -3.83
N SER A 67 -6.38 7.81 -3.82
CA SER A 67 -4.94 7.73 -4.12
C SER A 67 -4.50 6.28 -4.37
N PRO A 68 -3.67 6.01 -5.41
CA PRO A 68 -3.25 4.66 -5.76
C PRO A 68 -2.33 3.99 -4.72
N ILE A 69 -1.77 4.76 -3.78
CA ILE A 69 -0.92 4.24 -2.69
C ILE A 69 -1.69 3.96 -1.40
N ARG A 70 -3.04 3.93 -1.43
CA ARG A 70 -3.86 3.60 -0.25
C ARG A 70 -4.14 2.12 -0.08
N TYR A 71 -3.88 1.31 -1.10
CA TYR A 71 -4.05 -0.13 -1.04
C TYR A 71 -3.16 -0.81 0.02
N ARG A 72 -3.78 -1.54 0.95
CA ARG A 72 -3.11 -2.36 1.99
C ARG A 72 -3.79 -3.71 2.07
N GLY A 73 -3.03 -4.75 2.33
CA GLY A 73 -3.57 -6.07 2.58
C GLY A 73 -2.63 -6.98 3.33
N CYS A 74 -3.19 -8.04 3.89
CA CYS A 74 -2.48 -9.09 4.59
C CYS A 74 -2.98 -10.45 4.09
N PHE A 75 -2.18 -11.48 4.30
CA PHE A 75 -2.52 -12.86 3.99
C PHE A 75 -1.64 -13.81 4.81
N GLU A 76 -1.90 -15.10 4.71
CA GLU A 76 -1.02 -16.16 5.22
C GLU A 76 -0.54 -17.04 4.06
N THR A 77 0.67 -17.59 4.17
CA THR A 77 1.23 -18.52 3.20
C THR A 77 2.18 -19.50 3.88
N ASP A 78 2.26 -20.72 3.33
CA ASP A 78 3.24 -21.72 3.75
C ASP A 78 4.64 -21.47 3.16
N LEU A 79 4.76 -20.54 2.22
CA LEU A 79 6.03 -20.17 1.60
C LEU A 79 6.87 -19.32 2.55
N LYS A 80 8.18 -19.55 2.49
CA LYS A 80 9.16 -18.77 3.24
C LYS A 80 10.05 -17.96 2.30
N PRO A 81 10.64 -16.84 2.77
CA PRO A 81 11.51 -16.00 1.95
C PRO A 81 12.66 -16.73 1.25
N ASP A 82 13.25 -17.75 1.88
CA ASP A 82 14.34 -18.57 1.33
C ASP A 82 13.89 -19.47 0.16
N GLN A 83 12.60 -19.75 0.05
CA GLN A 83 11.99 -20.52 -1.04
C GLN A 83 11.57 -19.62 -2.22
N MET A 84 11.73 -18.30 -2.10
CA MET A 84 11.23 -17.29 -3.04
C MET A 84 12.35 -16.63 -3.86
N ALA A 85 13.52 -17.27 -3.97
CA ALA A 85 14.71 -16.70 -4.62
C ALA A 85 14.55 -16.41 -6.14
N GLY A 86 13.52 -16.94 -6.80
CA GLY A 86 13.23 -16.66 -8.22
C GLY A 86 12.37 -15.41 -8.47
N PHE A 87 11.95 -14.73 -7.40
CA PHE A 87 11.16 -13.50 -7.48
C PHE A 87 12.03 -12.27 -7.24
N ILE A 88 11.66 -11.15 -7.87
CA ILE A 88 12.42 -9.91 -7.81
C ILE A 88 12.36 -9.34 -6.38
N PRO A 89 13.47 -9.26 -5.63
CA PRO A 89 13.47 -8.63 -4.31
C PRO A 89 13.36 -7.12 -4.42
N VAL A 90 12.75 -6.49 -3.40
CA VAL A 90 12.68 -5.02 -3.30
C VAL A 90 13.68 -4.56 -2.26
N GLU A 91 14.54 -3.63 -2.64
CA GLU A 91 15.52 -3.02 -1.73
C GLU A 91 14.87 -1.91 -0.90
N ASN A 92 15.22 -1.85 0.39
CA ASN A 92 14.73 -0.85 1.34
C ASN A 92 13.20 -0.60 1.28
N PRO A 93 12.37 -1.65 1.35
CA PRO A 93 10.92 -1.50 1.31
C PRO A 93 10.41 -0.69 2.50
N GLU A 94 9.58 0.32 2.23
CA GLU A 94 8.93 1.15 3.25
C GLU A 94 7.41 0.88 3.28
N PRO A 95 6.93 0.09 4.27
CA PRO A 95 5.50 -0.10 4.48
C PRO A 95 4.80 1.20 4.84
N LEU A 96 3.75 1.52 4.09
CA LEU A 96 2.90 2.66 4.41
C LEU A 96 1.86 2.29 5.46
N THR A 97 1.46 3.24 6.30
CA THR A 97 0.49 3.00 7.39
C THR A 97 -0.92 2.71 6.88
N ALA A 98 -1.63 1.80 7.54
CA ALA A 98 -3.06 1.58 7.36
C ALA A 98 -3.88 2.39 8.38
N PRO A 99 -5.18 2.63 8.13
CA PRO A 99 -6.10 3.12 9.15
C PRO A 99 -6.16 2.20 10.37
N GLY A 100 -6.26 2.77 11.58
CA GLY A 100 -6.25 1.99 12.82
C GLY A 100 -7.46 1.10 13.08
N TRP A 101 -8.42 1.02 12.15
CA TRP A 101 -9.51 0.03 12.18
C TRP A 101 -9.21 -1.22 11.35
N PHE A 102 -8.14 -1.19 10.54
CA PHE A 102 -7.71 -2.31 9.70
C PHE A 102 -6.58 -3.07 10.40
N ASP A 103 -6.96 -3.90 11.37
CA ASP A 103 -6.05 -4.53 12.33
C ASP A 103 -5.08 -5.56 11.71
N CYS A 104 -5.33 -6.00 10.48
CA CYS A 104 -4.54 -7.05 9.86
C CYS A 104 -3.19 -6.54 9.31
N TYR A 105 -3.04 -5.23 9.12
CA TYR A 105 -1.83 -4.60 8.56
C TYR A 105 -1.15 -3.68 9.60
N ASP A 106 -0.10 -4.19 10.24
CA ASP A 106 0.76 -3.42 11.14
C ASP A 106 2.04 -2.98 10.42
N ALA A 107 2.05 -1.74 9.94
CA ALA A 107 3.19 -1.17 9.21
C ALA A 107 4.47 -1.06 10.06
N VAL A 108 4.34 -0.83 11.37
CA VAL A 108 5.48 -0.67 12.27
C VAL A 108 6.15 -2.02 12.49
N SER A 109 5.36 -3.03 12.86
CA SER A 109 5.83 -4.41 13.04
C SER A 109 6.44 -4.96 11.74
N LEU A 110 5.79 -4.73 10.60
CA LEU A 110 6.32 -5.12 9.29
C LEU A 110 7.64 -4.41 8.97
N GLY A 111 7.73 -3.09 9.21
CA GLY A 111 8.96 -2.33 9.00
C GLY A 111 10.12 -2.86 9.84
N ASP A 112 9.88 -3.23 11.09
CA ASP A 112 10.90 -3.84 11.97
C ASP A 112 11.26 -5.25 11.52
N ALA A 113 10.29 -6.04 11.06
CA ALA A 113 10.53 -7.38 10.50
C ALA A 113 11.40 -7.32 9.23
N LEU A 114 11.17 -6.34 8.35
CA LEU A 114 11.97 -6.11 7.14
C LEU A 114 13.41 -5.72 7.50
N LYS A 115 13.58 -4.77 8.42
CA LYS A 115 14.92 -4.32 8.88
C LYS A 115 15.73 -5.42 9.56
N SER A 116 15.06 -6.30 10.32
CA SER A 116 15.71 -7.41 11.03
C SER A 116 15.90 -8.67 10.18
N GLY A 117 15.42 -8.68 8.93
CA GLY A 117 15.46 -9.85 8.05
C GLY A 117 14.55 -10.99 8.52
N GLN A 118 13.51 -10.68 9.29
CA GLN A 118 12.42 -11.62 9.63
C GLN A 118 11.33 -11.64 8.56
N ALA A 119 11.27 -10.60 7.72
CA ALA A 119 10.49 -10.57 6.50
C ALA A 119 11.35 -10.12 5.31
N GLN A 120 10.92 -10.49 4.11
CA GLN A 120 11.51 -10.05 2.86
C GLN A 120 10.42 -9.53 1.93
N ALA A 121 10.69 -8.41 1.26
CA ALA A 121 9.79 -7.84 0.27
C ALA A 121 10.22 -8.21 -1.15
N PHE A 122 9.21 -8.38 -1.99
CA PHE A 122 9.31 -8.74 -3.40
C PHE A 122 8.39 -7.85 -4.22
N LEU A 123 8.75 -7.65 -5.48
CA LEU A 123 7.94 -6.91 -6.42
C LEU A 123 6.74 -7.77 -6.82
N GLY A 124 5.54 -7.32 -6.49
CA GLY A 124 4.29 -7.99 -6.85
C GLY A 124 3.89 -7.69 -8.28
N VAL A 125 3.66 -6.41 -8.56
CA VAL A 125 3.29 -5.90 -9.89
C VAL A 125 4.00 -4.58 -10.11
N LYS A 126 4.76 -4.46 -11.21
CA LYS A 126 5.39 -3.20 -11.60
C LYS A 126 4.38 -2.28 -12.27
N ASN A 127 4.35 -1.00 -11.88
CA ASN A 127 3.46 0.02 -12.44
C ASN A 127 1.98 -0.40 -12.52
N ILE A 128 1.45 -0.98 -11.43
CA ILE A 128 0.01 -1.30 -11.34
C ILE A 128 -0.86 -0.05 -11.51
N HIS A 129 -0.33 1.09 -11.07
CA HIS A 129 -0.66 2.41 -11.61
C HIS A 129 0.63 3.06 -12.09
N PHE A 130 0.53 4.06 -12.97
CA PHE A 130 1.70 4.82 -13.39
C PHE A 130 2.45 5.37 -12.17
N GLY A 131 3.70 4.94 -12.00
CA GLY A 131 4.52 5.38 -10.86
C GLY A 131 4.29 4.63 -9.55
N VAL A 132 3.50 3.55 -9.56
CA VAL A 132 3.11 2.81 -8.35
C VAL A 132 3.32 1.33 -8.57
N ASP A 133 4.12 0.72 -7.71
CA ASP A 133 4.31 -0.73 -7.66
C ASP A 133 3.44 -1.35 -6.56
N ARG A 134 3.00 -2.58 -6.79
CA ARG A 134 2.51 -3.44 -5.72
C ARG A 134 3.69 -4.20 -5.14
N ILE A 135 3.90 -4.06 -3.84
CA ILE A 135 4.93 -4.75 -3.07
C ILE A 135 4.26 -5.82 -2.24
N VAL A 136 4.90 -6.99 -2.18
CA VAL A 136 4.46 -8.15 -1.39
C VAL A 136 5.60 -8.49 -0.44
N ALA A 137 5.34 -8.53 0.86
CA ALA A 137 6.31 -9.01 1.85
C ALA A 137 5.83 -10.31 2.47
N VAL A 138 6.77 -11.22 2.70
CA VAL A 138 6.52 -12.49 3.39
C VAL A 138 7.47 -12.61 4.57
N ALA A 139 6.91 -12.87 5.74
CA ALA A 139 7.62 -13.12 6.97
C ALA A 139 7.95 -14.61 7.13
N LYS A 140 8.98 -14.92 7.93
CA LYS A 140 9.43 -16.30 8.19
C LYS A 140 8.42 -17.15 8.94
N ASP A 141 7.45 -16.52 9.60
CA ASP A 141 6.33 -17.16 10.30
C ASP A 141 5.13 -17.43 9.38
N GLY A 142 5.21 -17.09 8.09
CA GLY A 142 4.16 -17.31 7.10
C GLY A 142 3.19 -16.14 6.95
N LYS A 143 3.34 -15.06 7.75
CA LYS A 143 2.53 -13.86 7.56
C LYS A 143 2.95 -13.09 6.31
N GLY A 144 1.97 -12.76 5.49
CA GLY A 144 2.12 -12.00 4.27
C GLY A 144 1.50 -10.62 4.37
N TYR A 145 2.12 -9.66 3.71
CA TYR A 145 1.65 -8.28 3.63
C TYR A 145 1.76 -7.78 2.19
N VAL A 146 0.86 -6.90 1.83
CA VAL A 146 0.78 -6.33 0.49
C VAL A 146 0.45 -4.85 0.61
N TRP A 147 1.16 -4.02 -0.15
CA TRP A 147 0.85 -2.60 -0.23
C TRP A 147 1.26 -2.03 -1.58
N HIS A 148 0.69 -0.87 -1.91
CA HIS A 148 1.16 -0.07 -3.03
C HIS A 148 2.15 0.98 -2.55
N ALA A 149 3.26 1.13 -3.27
CA ALA A 149 4.31 2.11 -3.00
C ALA A 149 4.65 2.89 -4.27
N LEU A 150 5.06 4.15 -4.09
CA LEU A 150 5.64 4.90 -5.21
C LEU A 150 6.94 4.22 -5.64
N ASN A 151 7.13 4.08 -6.94
CA ASN A 151 8.40 3.65 -7.51
C ASN A 151 9.14 4.87 -8.08
N ASN A 152 10.32 4.65 -8.65
CA ASN A 152 11.11 5.68 -9.34
C ASN A 152 10.29 6.52 -10.33
N CYS A 153 9.28 5.93 -10.99
CA CYS A 153 8.39 6.63 -11.91
C CYS A 153 7.37 7.56 -11.24
N GLY A 154 6.95 7.24 -10.02
CA GLY A 154 6.02 8.04 -9.22
C GLY A 154 6.72 9.02 -8.29
N GLU A 155 7.96 8.74 -7.92
CA GLU A 155 8.79 9.63 -7.10
C GLU A 155 9.35 10.76 -7.94
N LYS A 156 9.21 11.99 -7.43
CA LYS A 156 9.65 13.20 -8.12
C LYS A 156 10.70 13.95 -7.31
N ALA A 157 11.67 14.52 -8.01
CA ALA A 157 12.54 15.54 -7.46
C ALA A 157 11.72 16.79 -7.07
N TYR A 158 12.33 17.70 -6.33
CA TYR A 158 11.68 18.93 -5.87
C TYR A 158 11.14 19.81 -7.01
N ASP A 159 11.70 19.68 -8.21
CA ASP A 159 11.26 20.39 -9.43
C ASP A 159 10.15 19.67 -10.22
N GLY A 160 9.70 18.50 -9.74
CA GLY A 160 8.65 17.70 -10.36
C GLY A 160 9.14 16.73 -11.45
N THR A 161 10.44 16.61 -11.67
CA THR A 161 11.04 15.61 -12.57
C THR A 161 11.03 14.22 -11.92
N VAL A 162 10.82 13.18 -12.72
CA VAL A 162 10.81 11.79 -12.25
C VAL A 162 12.22 11.36 -11.85
N VAL A 163 12.36 10.65 -10.72
CA VAL A 163 13.66 10.19 -10.21
C VAL A 163 13.94 8.77 -10.69
N GLY A 164 14.89 8.58 -11.61
CA GLY A 164 15.37 7.24 -11.98
C GLY A 164 15.17 6.88 -13.45
N GLU A 165 14.83 5.61 -13.73
CA GLU A 165 14.69 5.07 -15.10
C GLU A 165 13.62 5.79 -15.93
N GLU A 166 13.76 5.78 -17.25
CA GLU A 166 12.81 6.40 -18.17
C GLU A 166 11.47 5.66 -18.12
N CYS A 167 10.43 6.36 -17.64
CA CYS A 167 9.14 5.73 -17.38
C CYS A 167 8.34 5.52 -18.65
N PRO A 168 7.54 4.43 -18.71
CA PRO A 168 6.63 4.21 -19.82
C PRO A 168 5.71 5.43 -19.98
N LYS A 169 5.36 5.82 -21.21
CA LYS A 169 4.48 6.98 -21.39
C LYS A 169 3.17 6.75 -20.65
N GLN A 170 2.74 7.76 -19.89
CA GLN A 170 1.43 7.76 -19.26
C GLN A 170 0.38 7.55 -20.37
N PRO A 171 -0.56 6.61 -20.21
CA PRO A 171 -1.61 6.43 -21.21
C PRO A 171 -2.39 7.75 -21.36
N ASP A 172 -2.67 8.13 -22.60
CA ASP A 172 -3.54 9.27 -22.89
C ASP A 172 -4.95 8.93 -22.35
N ASN A 173 -5.51 9.82 -21.52
CA ASN A 173 -6.87 9.69 -20.97
C ASN A 173 -7.94 9.97 -22.03
#